data_AF-A0AAW4YBI0-F1
#
_entry.id   AF-A0AAW4YBI0-F1
#
_cell.length_a   1.000
_cell.length_b   1.000
_cell.length_c   1.000
_cell.angle_alpha   90.00
_cell.angle_beta   90.00
_cell.angle_gamma   90.00
#
_symmetry.space_group_name_H-M   'P 1'
#
loop_
_entity.id
_entity.type
_entity.pdbx_description
1 polymer ?
#
loop_
_entity_poly.entity_id
_entity_poly.type
_entity_poly.pdbx_seq_one_letter_code
_entity_poly.pdbx_strand_id
1 'polypeptide(L)'
;GGLVYDTLGFNAVDKKVSNSNHGQNVSNEYINKENPDVILAMDRGQAVSGKSTAKQALNNPVLKNVKAIKEDKVYNLDPKLWYFAAGSTT
;
A
#
# COMPACT_ATOMS: atom_id res chain seq x y z
N GLY A 1 -3.70 4.96 9.78
CA GLY A 1 -2.32 4.54 9.47
C GLY A 1 -1.50 4.08 10.69
N GLY A 2 -2.04 4.13 11.92
CA GLY A 2 -1.22 3.95 13.12
C GLY A 2 -0.54 2.59 13.26
N LEU A 3 -1.13 1.49 12.78
CA LEU A 3 -0.47 0.19 12.84
C LEU A 3 0.84 0.15 12.01
N VAL A 4 0.84 0.67 10.78
CA VAL A 4 2.02 0.64 9.89
C VAL A 4 3.12 1.56 10.39
N TYR A 5 2.75 2.78 10.79
CA TYR A 5 3.72 3.82 11.10
C TYR A 5 4.09 3.83 12.59
N ASP A 6 3.09 3.78 13.49
CA ASP A 6 3.31 3.97 14.92
C ASP A 6 3.68 2.65 15.62
N THR A 7 3.10 1.52 15.20
CA THR A 7 3.40 0.20 15.80
C THR A 7 4.53 -0.53 15.10
N LEU A 8 4.46 -0.67 13.77
CA LEU A 8 5.47 -1.39 12.99
C LEU A 8 6.69 -0.53 12.64
N GLY A 9 6.64 0.79 12.88
CA GLY A 9 7.80 1.68 12.73
C GLY A 9 8.21 1.98 11.30
N PHE A 10 7.34 1.72 10.30
CA PHE A 10 7.63 2.13 8.93
C PHE A 10 7.62 3.66 8.83
N ASN A 11 8.46 4.20 7.95
CA ASN A 11 8.43 5.61 7.63
C ASN A 11 7.55 5.84 6.39
N ALA A 12 6.65 6.81 6.47
CA ALA A 12 5.91 7.27 5.30
C ALA A 12 6.88 7.87 4.28
N VAL A 13 6.79 7.44 3.03
CA VAL A 13 7.60 7.98 1.92
C VAL A 13 7.29 9.46 1.68
N ASP A 14 6.02 9.85 1.88
CA ASP A 14 5.56 11.23 1.84
C ASP A 14 4.77 11.56 3.12
N LYS A 15 5.26 12.56 3.87
CA LYS A 15 4.64 13.04 5.12
C LYS A 15 3.42 13.93 4.89
N LYS A 16 3.13 14.31 3.64
CA LYS A 16 2.02 15.19 3.26
C LYS A 16 0.77 14.43 2.82
N VAL A 17 0.83 13.08 2.75
CA VAL A 17 -0.33 12.27 2.44
C VAL A 17 -1.45 12.55 3.44
N SER A 18 -2.63 12.84 2.91
CA SER A 18 -3.82 13.18 3.70
C SER A 18 -4.21 12.04 4.65
N ASN A 19 -4.57 12.39 5.89
CA ASN A 19 -5.07 11.45 6.89
C ASN A 19 -6.57 11.14 6.69
N SER A 20 -6.93 10.67 5.48
CA SER A 20 -8.29 10.30 5.11
C SER A 20 -8.59 8.84 5.46
N ASN A 21 -9.81 8.57 5.97
CA ASN A 21 -10.29 7.21 6.24
C ASN A 21 -10.38 6.33 4.97
N HIS A 22 -10.42 6.95 3.80
CA HIS A 22 -10.45 6.26 2.50
C HIS A 22 -9.10 6.33 1.77
N GLY A 23 -8.06 6.85 2.41
CA GLY A 23 -6.79 7.13 1.78
C GLY A 23 -6.86 8.30 0.79
N GLN A 24 -5.82 8.40 -0.03
CA GLN A 24 -5.66 9.42 -1.06
C GLN A 24 -5.50 8.73 -2.42
N ASN A 25 -6.24 9.19 -3.42
CA ASN A 25 -6.03 8.72 -4.78
C ASN A 25 -4.69 9.27 -5.30
N VAL A 26 -3.84 8.39 -5.82
CA VAL A 26 -2.50 8.73 -6.32
C VAL A 26 -2.27 8.12 -7.69
N SER A 27 -1.44 8.75 -8.51
CA SER A 27 -1.09 8.25 -9.84
C SER A 27 0.17 7.36 -9.79
N ASN A 28 0.43 6.61 -10.86
CA ASN A 28 1.65 5.81 -10.97
C ASN A 28 2.91 6.68 -11.00
N GLU A 29 2.83 7.87 -11.60
CA GLU A 29 3.92 8.84 -11.65
C GLU A 29 4.26 9.36 -10.25
N TYR A 30 3.26 9.54 -9.39
CA TYR A 30 3.50 9.89 -7.99
C TYR A 30 4.25 8.78 -7.26
N ILE A 31 3.82 7.52 -7.38
CA ILE A 31 4.52 6.38 -6.76
C ILE A 31 5.96 6.28 -7.29
N ASN A 32 6.16 6.47 -8.59
CA ASN A 32 7.50 6.47 -9.20
C ASN A 32 8.37 7.64 -8.73
N LYS A 33 7.79 8.81 -8.51
CA LYS A 33 8.48 9.99 -7.98
C LYS A 33 8.91 9.80 -6.53
N GLU A 34 8.00 9.34 -5.68
CA GLU A 34 8.28 9.11 -4.26
C GLU A 34 9.21 7.90 -4.05
N ASN A 35 9.18 6.93 -4.98
CA ASN A 35 10.11 5.80 -5.06
C ASN A 35 10.28 5.03 -3.72
N PRO A 36 9.19 4.45 -3.18
CA PRO A 36 9.25 3.77 -1.89
C PRO A 36 10.14 2.52 -1.91
N ASP A 37 10.79 2.24 -0.78
CA ASP A 37 11.60 1.03 -0.59
C ASP A 37 10.73 -0.22 -0.34
N VAL A 38 9.51 -0.03 0.19
CA VAL A 38 8.54 -1.10 0.48
C VAL A 38 7.13 -0.65 0.08
N ILE A 39 6.37 -1.54 -0.56
CA ILE A 39 4.93 -1.32 -0.83
C ILE A 39 4.14 -2.38 -0.07
N LEU A 40 3.26 -1.94 0.82
CA LEU A 40 2.27 -2.79 1.47
C LEU A 40 0.96 -2.66 0.68
N ALA A 41 0.66 -3.65 -0.17
CA ALA A 41 -0.48 -3.62 -1.07
C ALA A 41 -1.70 -4.27 -0.43
N MET A 42 -2.79 -3.51 -0.29
CA MET A 42 -4.07 -4.02 0.21
C MET A 42 -5.11 -4.02 -0.90
N ASP A 43 -5.66 -5.19 -1.19
CA ASP A 43 -6.55 -5.39 -2.32
C ASP A 43 -8.02 -5.48 -1.89
N ARG A 44 -8.76 -4.38 -2.04
CA ARG A 44 -10.20 -4.39 -1.77
C ARG A 44 -10.97 -5.34 -2.69
N GLY A 45 -10.51 -5.53 -3.93
CA GLY A 45 -11.10 -6.47 -4.88
C GLY A 45 -11.00 -7.91 -4.37
N GLN A 46 -9.86 -8.28 -3.79
CA GLN A 46 -9.69 -9.56 -3.12
C GLN A 46 -10.62 -9.71 -1.92
N ALA A 47 -10.79 -8.66 -1.12
CA ALA A 47 -11.67 -8.67 0.05
C ALA A 47 -13.14 -8.94 -0.31
N VAL A 48 -13.60 -8.37 -1.42
CA VAL A 48 -15.02 -8.38 -1.84
C VAL A 48 -15.34 -9.52 -2.81
N SER A 49 -14.44 -9.85 -3.73
CA SER A 49 -14.68 -10.79 -4.83
C SER A 49 -13.78 -12.04 -4.82
N GLY A 50 -12.82 -12.11 -3.89
CA GLY A 50 -11.88 -13.24 -3.78
C GLY A 50 -10.77 -13.25 -4.84
N LYS A 51 -10.76 -12.33 -5.80
CA LYS A 51 -9.74 -12.22 -6.85
C LYS A 51 -8.76 -11.11 -6.53
N SER A 52 -7.46 -11.42 -6.49
CA SER A 52 -6.41 -10.41 -6.30
C SER A 52 -6.03 -9.75 -7.64
N THR A 53 -6.12 -8.43 -7.67
CA THR A 53 -5.73 -7.53 -8.74
C THR A 53 -4.55 -6.62 -8.35
N ALA A 54 -4.04 -6.66 -7.12
CA ALA A 54 -2.93 -5.83 -6.66
C ALA A 54 -1.67 -5.94 -7.56
N LYS A 55 -1.28 -7.17 -7.94
CA LYS A 55 -0.16 -7.37 -8.87
C LYS A 55 -0.43 -6.78 -10.25
N GLN A 56 -1.68 -6.81 -10.73
CA GLN A 56 -2.06 -6.22 -12.02
C GLN A 56 -2.04 -4.69 -11.95
N ALA A 57 -2.51 -4.12 -10.84
CA ALA A 57 -2.49 -2.68 -10.61
C ALA A 57 -1.06 -2.12 -10.56
N LEU A 58 -0.11 -2.88 -10.02
CA LEU A 58 1.30 -2.51 -9.95
C LEU A 58 2.11 -2.90 -11.20
N ASN A 59 1.52 -3.66 -12.13
CA ASN A 59 2.16 -4.01 -13.40
C ASN A 59 2.06 -2.86 -14.42
N ASN A 60 2.77 -1.77 -14.14
CA ASN A 60 2.81 -0.59 -15.00
C ASN A 60 4.27 -0.23 -15.38
N PRO A 61 4.57 0.05 -16.67
CA PRO A 61 5.92 0.45 -17.10
C PRO A 61 6.49 1.67 -16.38
N VAL A 62 5.65 2.58 -15.88
CA VAL A 62 6.07 3.76 -15.09
C VAL A 62 6.65 3.33 -13.75
N LEU A 63 6.20 2.22 -13.17
CA LEU A 63 6.62 1.72 -11.87
C LEU A 63 7.85 0.81 -11.92
N LYS A 64 8.33 0.43 -13.12
CA LYS A 64 9.42 -0.54 -13.30
C LYS A 64 10.72 -0.16 -12.57
N ASN A 65 10.93 1.12 -12.33
CA ASN A 65 12.13 1.66 -11.70
C ASN A 65 11.96 1.91 -10.20
N VAL A 66 10.76 1.72 -9.66
CA VAL A 66 10.48 1.85 -8.23
C VAL A 66 11.26 0.77 -7.48
N LYS A 67 11.97 1.16 -6.41
CA LYS A 67 12.81 0.23 -5.62
C LYS A 67 12.01 -0.96 -5.10
N ALA A 68 10.84 -0.73 -4.50
CA ALA A 68 9.98 -1.80 -4.01
C ALA A 68 9.61 -2.82 -5.10
N ILE A 69 9.41 -2.37 -6.34
CA ILE A 69 9.09 -3.24 -7.48
C ILE A 69 10.33 -4.00 -7.94
N LYS A 70 11.47 -3.31 -8.07
CA LYS A 70 12.74 -3.90 -8.51
C LYS A 70 13.28 -4.94 -7.54
N GLU A 71 13.08 -4.73 -6.25
CA GLU A 71 13.61 -5.58 -5.18
C GLU A 71 12.59 -6.61 -4.68
N ASP A 72 11.45 -6.75 -5.36
CA ASP A 72 10.34 -7.64 -4.99
C ASP A 72 9.85 -7.44 -3.53
N LYS A 73 9.87 -6.18 -3.08
CA LYS A 73 9.40 -5.74 -1.74
C LYS A 73 7.96 -5.22 -1.80
N VAL A 74 7.11 -5.94 -2.54
CA VAL A 74 5.66 -5.70 -2.59
C VAL A 74 4.97 -6.78 -1.76
N TYR A 75 4.48 -6.41 -0.59
CA TYR A 75 3.82 -7.33 0.32
C TYR A 75 2.30 -7.19 0.20
N ASN A 76 1.65 -8.22 -0.32
CA ASN A 76 0.19 -8.29 -0.33
C ASN A 76 -0.32 -8.57 1.08
N LEU A 77 -1.10 -7.63 1.61
CA LEU A 77 -1.73 -7.75 2.91
C LEU A 77 -3.07 -8.48 2.76
N ASP A 78 -3.42 -9.32 3.74
CA ASP A 78 -4.78 -9.84 3.83
C ASP A 78 -5.72 -8.70 4.24
N PRO A 79 -6.62 -8.24 3.35
CA PRO A 79 -7.47 -7.10 3.62
C PRO A 79 -8.49 -7.39 4.74
N LYS A 80 -8.91 -8.64 4.97
CA LYS A 80 -9.81 -8.98 6.09
C LYS A 80 -9.05 -8.82 7.40
N LEU A 81 -7.86 -9.42 7.49
CA LEU A 81 -7.04 -9.33 8.71
C LEU A 81 -6.71 -7.88 9.03
N TRP A 82 -6.32 -7.09 8.03
CA TRP A 82 -5.94 -5.70 8.23
C TRP A 82 -7.12 -4.76 8.52
N TYR A 83 -8.29 -5.02 7.92
CA TYR A 83 -9.52 -4.29 8.24
C TYR A 83 -9.95 -4.50 9.69
N PHE A 84 -9.85 -5.74 10.21
CA PHE A 84 -10.16 -6.05 11.61
C PHE A 84 -9.05 -5.63 12.58
N ALA A 85 -7.77 -5.75 12.20
CA ALA A 85 -6.64 -5.32 13.02
C ALA A 85 -6.63 -3.79 13.24
N ALA A 86 -7.05 -3.01 12.24
CA ALA A 86 -7.21 -1.56 12.38
C ALA A 86 -8.44 -1.16 13.21
N GLY A 87 -9.41 -2.06 13.41
CA GLY A 87 -10.61 -1.85 14.22
C GLY A 87 -10.47 -2.27 15.69
N SER A 88 -9.38 -2.94 16.07
CA SER A 88 -9.16 -3.49 17.41
C SER A 88 -8.21 -2.66 18.29
N THR A 89 -8.10 -1.36 18.03
CA THR A 89 -7.49 -0.41 18.97
C THR A 89 -8.59 0.48 19.51
N THR A 90 -9.27 -0.01 20.55
CA THR A 90 -9.84 0.82 21.62
C THR A 90 -8.73 1.44 22.44
#